data_AF-A0A7C6V5L4-F1
#
_entry.id   AF-A0A7C6V5L4-F1
#
_cell.length_a   1.000
_cell.length_b   1.000
_cell.length_c   1.000
_cell.angle_alpha   90.00
_cell.angle_beta   90.00
_cell.angle_gamma   90.00
#
_symmetry.space_group_name_H-M   'P 1'
#
loop_
_entity.id
_entity.type
_entity.pdbx_description
1 polymer ?
#
loop_
_entity_poly.entity_id
_entity_poly.type
_entity_poly.pdbx_seq_one_letter_code
_entity_poly.pdbx_strand_id
1 'polypeptide(L)'
;MKIAYFDCFSGVSGDMLLAAFIDLGLPLEQLSKELSSLGLDEFHLEASRVSKCGIFGTKLNVVVHENGHHHHRHLGEIVGIIGRSGLDDWVKDKSIKIFENIAAAEGR
;
A
#
# COMPACT_ATOMS: atom_id res chain seq x y z
N MET A 1 -16.82 -20.00 -4.72
CA MET A 1 -16.26 -18.64 -4.77
C MET A 1 -15.68 -18.33 -3.39
N LYS A 2 -14.42 -17.90 -3.31
CA LYS A 2 -13.82 -17.44 -2.04
C LYS A 2 -13.93 -15.92 -2.01
N ILE A 3 -14.48 -15.36 -0.93
CA ILE A 3 -14.63 -13.92 -0.74
C ILE A 3 -13.81 -13.49 0.47
N ALA A 4 -13.15 -12.34 0.37
CA ALA A 4 -12.62 -11.62 1.52
C ALA A 4 -13.62 -10.52 1.87
N TYR A 5 -14.09 -10.50 3.11
CA TYR A 5 -15.05 -9.51 3.60
C TYR A 5 -14.35 -8.60 4.62
N PHE A 6 -14.48 -7.30 4.41
CA PHE A 6 -13.87 -6.27 5.25
C PHE A 6 -14.97 -5.52 6.02
N ASP A 7 -15.04 -5.76 7.32
CA ASP A 7 -15.88 -4.97 8.25
C ASP A 7 -15.06 -3.83 8.85
N CYS A 8 -14.94 -2.74 8.09
CA CYS A 8 -14.12 -1.59 8.45
C CYS A 8 -15.01 -0.42 8.91
N PHE A 9 -15.75 -0.60 10.02
CA PHE A 9 -16.72 0.38 10.52
C PHE A 9 -16.15 1.80 10.69
N SER A 10 -14.85 1.94 10.96
CA SER A 10 -14.14 3.22 11.11
C SER A 10 -13.07 3.45 10.04
N GLY A 11 -13.13 2.71 8.94
CA GLY A 11 -12.06 2.66 7.94
C GLY A 11 -10.87 1.78 8.34
N VAL A 12 -9.95 1.61 7.39
CA VAL A 12 -8.70 0.84 7.55
C VAL A 12 -7.62 1.53 6.73
N SER A 13 -6.41 1.68 7.27
CA SER A 13 -5.28 2.24 6.52
C SER A 13 -4.65 1.19 5.61
N GLY A 14 -3.89 1.64 4.60
CA GLY A 14 -3.29 0.73 3.62
C GLY A 14 -2.31 -0.28 4.21
N ASP A 15 -1.49 0.14 5.17
CA ASP A 15 -0.56 -0.73 5.91
C ASP A 15 -1.28 -1.80 6.74
N MET A 16 -2.41 -1.45 7.37
CA MET A 16 -3.26 -2.41 8.08
C MET A 16 -3.86 -3.45 7.14
N LEU A 17 -4.30 -3.03 5.95
CA LEU A 17 -4.85 -3.94 4.94
C LEU A 17 -3.78 -4.91 4.41
N LEU A 18 -2.59 -4.41 4.10
CA LEU A 18 -1.46 -5.23 3.66
C LEU A 18 -1.00 -6.20 4.75
N ALA A 19 -0.96 -5.76 6.02
CA ALA A 19 -0.65 -6.63 7.14
C ALA A 19 -1.68 -7.76 7.30
N ALA A 20 -2.97 -7.47 7.09
CA ALA A 20 -4.02 -8.49 7.09
C ALA A 20 -3.84 -9.52 5.96
N PHE A 21 -3.40 -9.09 4.77
CA PHE A 21 -3.09 -10.04 3.69
C PHE A 21 -1.87 -10.90 4.00
N ILE A 22 -0.85 -10.35 4.67
CA ILE A 22 0.29 -11.14 5.15
C ILE A 22 -0.18 -12.20 6.14
N ASP A 23 -1.07 -11.85 7.08
CA ASP A 23 -1.67 -12.81 8.02
C ASP A 23 -2.55 -13.87 7.33
N LEU A 24 -3.12 -13.56 6.15
CA LEU A 24 -3.83 -14.52 5.29
C LEU A 24 -2.90 -15.40 4.45
N GLY A 25 -1.58 -15.20 4.53
CA GLY A 25 -0.56 -16.04 3.89
C GLY A 25 0.13 -15.42 2.67
N LEU A 26 -0.04 -14.11 2.40
CA LEU A 26 0.76 -13.41 1.40
C LEU A 26 2.20 -13.25 1.89
N PRO A 27 3.23 -13.79 1.20
CA PRO A 27 4.62 -13.59 1.59
C PRO A 27 5.04 -12.13 1.48
N LEU A 28 5.76 -11.61 2.49
CA LEU A 28 6.26 -10.23 2.50
C LEU A 28 7.21 -9.97 1.31
N GLU A 29 8.02 -10.96 0.96
CA GLU A 29 8.99 -10.88 -0.13
C GLU A 29 8.29 -10.74 -1.48
N GLN A 30 7.17 -11.43 -1.66
CA GLN A 30 6.35 -11.32 -2.86
C GLN A 30 5.75 -9.91 -2.97
N LEU A 31 5.15 -9.40 -1.89
CA LEU A 31 4.61 -8.03 -1.86
C LEU A 31 5.71 -6.99 -2.15
N SER A 32 6.88 -7.15 -1.54
CA SER A 32 8.02 -6.24 -1.72
C SER A 32 8.54 -6.27 -3.15
N LYS A 33 8.57 -7.45 -3.79
CA LYS A 33 8.95 -7.61 -5.19
C LYS A 33 7.96 -6.95 -6.15
N GLU A 34 6.66 -7.09 -5.92
CA GLU A 34 5.65 -6.44 -6.76
C GLU A 34 5.75 -4.91 -6.66
N LEU A 35 5.91 -4.39 -5.43
CA LEU A 35 6.03 -2.95 -5.22
C LEU A 35 7.34 -2.35 -5.77
N SER A 36 8.43 -3.11 -5.83
CA SER A 36 9.68 -2.61 -6.43
C SER A 36 9.54 -2.31 -7.92
N SER A 37 8.55 -2.90 -8.60
CA SER A 37 8.22 -2.59 -10.01
C SER A 37 7.71 -1.17 -10.22
N LEU A 38 7.36 -0.44 -9.15
CA LEU A 38 7.05 1.00 -9.19
C LEU A 38 8.29 1.85 -9.52
N GLY A 39 9.49 1.30 -9.39
CA GLY A 39 10.74 2.03 -9.60
C GLY A 39 11.02 3.06 -8.50
N LEU A 40 10.54 2.78 -7.28
CA LEU A 40 10.76 3.59 -6.09
C LEU A 40 11.79 2.88 -5.20
N ASP A 41 12.93 3.52 -4.98
CA ASP A 41 14.04 3.01 -4.15
C ASP A 41 14.07 3.65 -2.74
N GLU A 42 13.17 4.59 -2.48
CA GLU A 42 13.15 5.39 -1.25
C GLU A 42 12.47 4.73 -0.04
N PHE A 43 11.98 3.49 -0.16
CA PHE A 43 11.32 2.80 0.94
C PHE A 43 11.57 1.29 0.95
N HIS A 44 11.32 0.68 2.10
CA HIS A 44 11.20 -0.77 2.25
C HIS A 44 10.07 -1.14 3.19
N LEU A 45 9.68 -2.42 3.18
CA LEU A 45 8.65 -2.95 4.05
C LEU A 45 9.27 -3.77 5.18
N GLU A 46 8.78 -3.55 6.39
CA GLU A 46 9.07 -4.40 7.54
C GLU A 46 7.77 -4.96 8.09
N ALA A 47 7.70 -6.28 8.30
CA ALA A 47 6.58 -6.91 8.98
C ALA A 47 7.04 -7.50 10.30
N SER A 48 6.30 -7.22 11.37
CA SER A 48 6.57 -7.79 12.70
C SER A 48 5.28 -8.30 13.33
N ARG A 49 5.38 -9.40 14.07
CA ARG A 49 4.25 -9.87 14.90
C ARG A 49 4.14 -8.95 16.11
N VAL A 50 2.94 -8.45 16.35
CA VAL A 50 2.64 -7.56 17.47
C VAL A 50 1.48 -8.11 18.29
N SER A 51 1.47 -7.76 19.58
CA SER A 51 0.32 -7.94 20.46
C SER A 51 -0.04 -6.61 21.07
N LYS A 52 -1.31 -6.21 20.96
CA LYS A 52 -1.82 -4.99 21.59
C LYS A 52 -3.10 -5.32 22.32
N CYS A 53 -3.13 -5.07 23.63
CA CYS A 53 -4.28 -5.37 24.48
C CYS A 53 -4.77 -6.82 24.35
N GLY A 54 -3.86 -7.79 24.17
CA GLY A 54 -4.19 -9.21 24.03
C GLY A 54 -4.60 -9.65 22.62
N ILE A 55 -4.67 -8.72 21.65
CA ILE A 55 -4.96 -9.02 20.24
C ILE A 55 -3.64 -9.15 19.48
N PHE A 56 -3.49 -10.26 18.75
CA PHE A 56 -2.31 -10.55 17.95
C PHE A 56 -2.55 -10.30 16.47
N GLY A 57 -1.54 -9.77 15.78
CA GLY A 57 -1.57 -9.57 14.34
C GLY A 57 -0.20 -9.20 13.80
N THR A 58 -0.13 -8.98 12.50
CA THR A 58 1.05 -8.38 11.86
C THR A 58 0.93 -6.86 11.89
N LYS A 59 2.03 -6.19 12.23
CA LYS A 59 2.24 -4.77 11.95
C LYS A 59 3.15 -4.69 10.73
N LEU A 60 2.63 -4.14 9.63
CA LEU A 60 3.44 -3.75 8.50
C LEU A 60 3.87 -2.30 8.67
N ASN A 61 5.15 -2.03 8.44
CA ASN A 61 5.72 -0.70 8.46
C ASN A 61 6.26 -0.37 7.07
N VAL A 62 5.91 0.80 6.53
CA VAL A 62 6.52 1.35 5.31
C VAL A 62 7.62 2.30 5.75
N VAL A 63 8.86 1.81 5.72
CA VAL A 63 10.02 2.56 6.20
C VAL A 63 10.59 3.35 5.03
N VAL A 64 10.36 4.66 5.06
CA VAL A 64 10.90 5.63 4.09
C VAL A 64 12.31 6.03 4.53
N HIS A 65 13.26 6.05 3.60
CA HIS A 65 14.65 6.43 3.86
C HIS A 65 14.78 7.94 4.09
N GLU A 66 15.83 8.39 4.80
CA GLU A 66 15.99 9.79 5.22
C GLU A 66 15.95 10.79 4.05
N ASN A 67 16.46 10.41 2.87
CA ASN A 67 16.44 11.23 1.67
C ASN A 67 15.07 11.29 0.96
N GLY A 68 14.10 10.46 1.38
CA GLY A 68 12.77 10.37 0.77
C GLY A 68 11.72 11.30 1.40
N HIS A 69 12.01 11.93 2.54
CA HIS A 69 11.01 12.69 3.32
C HIS A 69 10.58 14.04 2.73
N HIS A 70 11.15 14.46 1.60
CA HIS A 70 10.90 15.79 1.02
C HIS A 70 10.20 15.76 -0.35
N HIS A 71 9.81 14.58 -0.85
CA HIS A 71 9.14 14.46 -2.14
C HIS A 71 7.63 14.43 -1.98
N HIS A 72 7.01 15.60 -1.85
CA HIS A 72 5.57 15.71 -2.11
C HIS A 72 5.33 15.42 -3.58
N ARG A 73 4.47 14.42 -3.85
CA ARG A 73 4.07 14.05 -5.21
C ARG A 73 2.66 14.55 -5.45
N HIS A 74 2.49 15.34 -6.50
CA HIS A 74 1.17 15.69 -6.98
C HIS A 74 0.52 14.52 -7.73
N LEU A 75 -0.80 14.56 -7.89
CA LEU A 75 -1.56 13.50 -8.56
C LEU A 75 -0.96 13.11 -9.91
N GLY A 76 -0.57 14.08 -10.74
CA GLY A 76 0.03 13.81 -12.06
C GLY A 76 1.33 13.01 -12.00
N GLU A 77 2.16 13.25 -10.97
CA GLU A 77 3.39 12.50 -10.75
C GLU A 77 3.10 11.07 -10.30
N ILE A 78 2.13 10.90 -9.38
CA ILE A 78 1.69 9.58 -8.90
C ILE A 78 1.16 8.73 -10.06
N VAL A 79 0.27 9.31 -10.88
CA VAL A 79 -0.27 8.65 -12.08
C VAL A 79 0.85 8.28 -13.06
N GLY A 80 1.83 9.18 -13.24
CA GLY A 80 3.00 8.91 -14.06
C GLY A 80 3.87 7.75 -13.55
N ILE A 81 4.10 7.66 -12.24
CA ILE A 81 4.83 6.56 -11.59
C ILE A 81 4.09 5.24 -11.82
N ILE A 82 2.79 5.19 -11.53
CA ILE A 82 1.98 3.98 -11.70
C ILE A 82 1.94 3.56 -13.17
N GLY A 83 1.72 4.51 -14.09
CA GLY A 83 1.61 4.22 -15.52
C GLY A 83 2.89 3.64 -16.14
N ARG A 84 4.06 4.07 -15.66
CA ARG A 84 5.37 3.57 -16.13
C ARG A 84 5.87 2.33 -15.39
N SER A 85 5.19 1.91 -14.32
CA SER A 85 5.59 0.77 -13.51
C SER A 85 5.47 -0.57 -14.25
N GLY A 86 6.13 -1.60 -13.71
CA GLY A 86 6.00 -2.98 -14.16
C GLY A 86 4.74 -3.69 -13.66
N LEU A 87 3.83 -3.01 -12.97
CA LEU A 87 2.59 -3.59 -12.44
C LEU A 87 1.65 -4.04 -13.56
N ASP A 88 0.81 -5.04 -13.26
CA ASP A 88 -0.28 -5.45 -14.13
C ASP A 88 -1.23 -4.29 -14.47
N ASP A 89 -1.76 -4.26 -15.70
CA ASP A 89 -2.63 -3.18 -16.18
C ASP A 89 -3.88 -3.01 -15.32
N TRP A 90 -4.47 -4.10 -14.83
CA TRP A 90 -5.65 -4.02 -13.96
C TRP A 90 -5.31 -3.38 -12.60
N VAL A 91 -4.08 -3.59 -12.09
CA VAL A 91 -3.60 -2.96 -10.85
C VAL A 91 -3.37 -1.47 -11.09
N LYS A 92 -2.73 -1.11 -12.21
CA LYS A 92 -2.52 0.29 -12.61
C LYS A 92 -3.84 1.04 -12.70
N ASP A 93 -4.80 0.49 -13.45
CA ASP A 93 -6.11 1.09 -13.65
C ASP A 93 -6.87 1.32 -12.34
N LYS A 94 -6.84 0.33 -11.44
CA LYS A 94 -7.50 0.44 -10.13
C LYS A 94 -6.80 1.44 -9.23
N SER A 95 -5.46 1.42 -9.20
CA SER A 95 -4.67 2.31 -8.35
C SER A 95 -4.85 3.77 -8.77
N ILE A 96 -4.79 4.07 -10.07
CA ILE A 96 -5.02 5.41 -10.61
C ILE A 96 -6.41 5.92 -10.22
N LYS A 97 -7.45 5.11 -10.43
CA LYS A 97 -8.83 5.47 -10.04
C LYS A 97 -8.97 5.77 -8.55
N ILE A 98 -8.26 5.04 -7.69
CA ILE A 98 -8.26 5.29 -6.24
C ILE A 98 -7.64 6.67 -5.95
N PHE A 99 -6.48 6.98 -6.53
CA PHE A 99 -5.84 8.29 -6.33
C PHE A 99 -6.66 9.45 -6.91
N GLU A 100 -7.30 9.27 -8.06
CA GLU A 100 -8.22 10.26 -8.63
C GLU A 100 -9.42 10.52 -7.71
N ASN A 101 -10.00 9.46 -7.12
CA ASN A 101 -11.10 9.59 -6.17
C ASN A 101 -10.67 10.34 -4.89
N ILE A 102 -9.48 10.04 -4.36
CA ILE A 102 -8.92 10.74 -3.20
C ILE A 102 -8.72 12.22 -3.54
N ALA A 103 -8.07 12.52 -4.67
CA ALA A 103 -7.83 13.90 -5.09
C ALA A 103 -9.13 14.70 -5.31
N ALA A 104 -10.18 14.06 -5.86
CA ALA A 104 -11.49 14.68 -6.01
C ALA A 104 -12.18 14.93 -4.66
N ALA A 105 -11.98 14.06 -3.68
CA ALA A 105 -12.56 14.20 -2.34
C ALA A 105 -11.83 15.28 -1.49
N GLU A 106 -10.51 15.38 -1.63
CA GLU A 106 -9.66 16.25 -0.81
C GLU A 106 -9.35 17.62 -1.44
N GLY A 107 -9.46 17.76 -2.76
CA GLY A 107 -9.07 18.96 -3.53
C GLY A 107 -10.03 20.16 -3.45
N ARG A 108 -10.57 20.46 -2.27
CA ARG A 108 -11.37 21.66 -2.01
C ARG A 108 -10.53 22.87 -1.61
#